data_AF-A0A2K2VIZ6-F1
#
_entry.id   AF-A0A2K2VIZ6-F1
#
_cell.length_a   1.000
_cell.length_b   1.000
_cell.length_c   1.000
_cell.angle_alpha   90.00
_cell.angle_beta   90.00
_cell.angle_gamma   90.00
#
_symmetry.space_group_name_H-M   'P 1'
#
loop_
_entity.id
_entity.type
_entity.pdbx_description
1 polymer ?
#
loop_
_entity_poly.entity_id
_entity_poly.type
_entity_poly.pdbx_seq_one_letter_code
_entity_poly.pdbx_strand_id
1 'polypeptide(L)'
;MPKFSKRTISRYIKTDCKKFLALELYRSETEKKLAIKYGMPEPIVARPSANIFAKAGTKAEKLVYDLIKQEFGDEYSIIFDKSKKSKENLLELFQNDLEKKLFLIEPEFLTDDLLEIFINQFGESLNNFKDKLSISDIRPDILSVMIPQKNELYYEVKRDGSLQEINDDRILLSVIDVKNTEKSNSGYDAEVVLYSILLTIWLEENQLSHKYAVTNKSGIFPAALKVNSFSEQYEPLNGINIHEKYNELLSYVEYVEHDQLVIALRNVMINDLIPILKNPEDWENLEWHVGKKCGLCDWLAYEEWLSKENKDKVTEKHCHSKALSIDHLSQIPFLSSAMRKVLSNDSLDTVSNIQKTSGEEDTYKKHSKLKIDSSLIPKRANSIKNNDTSYEDRYIYNMPKFALTNIFITLNFDPSTRIVSSIATKCYWQEFSTYEDRKRYTNTRSFSTNSFFTEEGNDESERDMLFYFLNQLYEYFVFANSKENNPHPEFKQSTYHVYFWDRTQYEELKKLIGKHIGIILEHKLLKSLIWLFGTDEVLEDYQAVKSPNVTFIKDITELSHLILIDMLSKTTVSRA
;
A
#
# COMPACT_ATOMS: atom_id res chain seq x y z
N MET A 1 2.64 -32.51 -2.85
CA MET A 1 2.46 -31.78 -4.12
C MET A 1 2.62 -30.33 -3.77
N PRO A 2 3.51 -29.55 -4.40
CA PRO A 2 3.53 -28.11 -4.16
C PRO A 2 2.12 -27.52 -4.35
N LYS A 3 1.79 -26.51 -3.56
CA LYS A 3 0.43 -25.98 -3.43
C LYS A 3 0.40 -24.50 -3.80
N PHE A 4 -0.21 -24.22 -4.94
CA PHE A 4 -0.52 -22.86 -5.37
C PHE A 4 -1.90 -22.47 -4.82
N SER A 5 -1.98 -21.37 -4.09
CA SER A 5 -3.22 -20.91 -3.46
C SER A 5 -3.36 -19.40 -3.61
N LYS A 6 -4.59 -18.89 -3.43
CA LYS A 6 -4.90 -17.45 -3.32
C LYS A 6 -3.91 -16.73 -2.39
N ARG A 7 -3.67 -17.30 -1.19
CA ARG A 7 -2.75 -16.76 -0.18
C ARG A 7 -1.31 -16.68 -0.69
N THR A 8 -0.86 -17.68 -1.45
CA THR A 8 0.51 -17.73 -2.01
C THR A 8 0.76 -16.52 -2.90
N ILE A 9 -0.16 -16.21 -3.83
CA ILE A 9 -0.05 -15.08 -4.76
C ILE A 9 -0.12 -13.74 -4.03
N SER A 10 -1.12 -13.56 -3.18
CA SER A 10 -1.32 -12.29 -2.46
C SER A 10 -0.13 -11.94 -1.57
N ARG A 11 0.43 -12.93 -0.85
CA ARG A 11 1.65 -12.71 -0.06
C ARG A 11 2.87 -12.48 -0.95
N TYR A 12 2.98 -13.19 -2.08
CA TYR A 12 4.07 -12.98 -3.01
C TYR A 12 4.06 -11.57 -3.58
N ILE A 13 2.94 -11.07 -4.10
CA ILE A 13 2.83 -9.72 -4.68
C ILE A 13 3.14 -8.64 -3.64
N LYS A 14 2.74 -8.84 -2.38
CA LYS A 14 3.10 -7.92 -1.28
C LYS A 14 4.60 -7.92 -1.00
N THR A 15 5.24 -9.08 -1.03
CA THR A 15 6.63 -9.27 -0.59
C THR A 15 7.66 -9.11 -1.72
N ASP A 16 7.32 -9.46 -2.96
CA ASP A 16 8.19 -9.57 -4.13
C ASP A 16 9.45 -10.40 -3.83
N CYS A 17 9.28 -11.53 -3.14
CA CYS A 17 10.37 -12.35 -2.63
C CYS A 17 10.29 -13.77 -3.19
N LYS A 18 11.17 -14.09 -4.16
CA LYS A 18 11.18 -15.39 -4.84
C LYS A 18 11.47 -16.54 -3.88
N LYS A 19 12.38 -16.32 -2.92
CA LYS A 19 12.66 -17.29 -1.85
C LYS A 19 11.43 -17.58 -0.99
N PHE A 20 10.63 -16.55 -0.67
CA PHE A 20 9.36 -16.73 0.04
C PHE A 20 8.37 -17.55 -0.80
N LEU A 21 8.24 -17.24 -2.10
CA LEU A 21 7.35 -17.98 -2.99
C LEU A 21 7.71 -19.47 -3.03
N ALA A 22 9.00 -19.80 -3.20
CA ALA A 22 9.46 -21.18 -3.18
C ALA A 22 9.12 -21.88 -1.86
N LEU A 23 9.39 -21.24 -0.71
CA LEU A 23 9.11 -21.86 0.59
C LEU A 23 7.61 -22.00 0.88
N GLU A 24 6.78 -21.03 0.47
CA GLU A 24 5.32 -21.08 0.67
C GLU A 24 4.65 -22.16 -0.19
N LEU A 25 5.15 -22.41 -1.42
CA LEU A 25 4.64 -23.49 -2.28
C LEU A 25 4.80 -24.89 -1.67
N TYR A 26 5.77 -25.12 -0.79
CA TYR A 26 6.06 -26.43 -0.20
C TYR A 26 5.72 -26.52 1.30
N ARG A 27 4.84 -25.63 1.79
CA ARG A 27 4.59 -25.43 3.22
C ARG A 27 3.73 -26.51 3.92
N SER A 28 2.75 -27.11 3.26
CA SER A 28 1.66 -27.84 3.95
C SER A 28 2.11 -29.12 4.68
N GLU A 29 1.26 -29.66 5.57
CA GLU A 29 1.55 -30.85 6.38
C GLU A 29 1.91 -32.09 5.54
N THR A 30 1.21 -32.32 4.44
CA THR A 30 1.51 -33.37 3.46
C THR A 30 2.77 -33.05 2.63
N GLU A 31 3.06 -31.76 2.43
CA GLU A 31 4.24 -31.26 1.72
C GLU A 31 5.50 -31.17 2.58
N LYS A 32 5.42 -31.27 3.92
CA LYS A 32 6.60 -31.33 4.80
C LYS A 32 7.63 -32.35 4.31
N LYS A 33 7.19 -33.46 3.72
CA LYS A 33 8.07 -34.45 3.09
C LYS A 33 8.87 -33.89 1.90
N LEU A 34 8.25 -33.06 1.06
CA LEU A 34 8.92 -32.39 -0.06
C LEU A 34 9.83 -31.25 0.42
N ALA A 35 9.39 -30.46 1.40
CA ALA A 35 10.24 -29.44 2.02
C ALA A 35 11.52 -30.08 2.60
N ILE A 36 11.39 -31.20 3.31
CA ILE A 36 12.52 -31.97 3.84
C ILE A 36 13.40 -32.51 2.69
N LYS A 37 12.80 -33.05 1.62
CA LYS A 37 13.52 -33.55 0.43
C LYS A 37 14.44 -32.48 -0.18
N TYR A 38 14.00 -31.23 -0.26
CA TYR A 38 14.79 -30.12 -0.79
C TYR A 38 15.58 -29.36 0.29
N GLY A 39 15.55 -29.82 1.53
CA GLY A 39 16.25 -29.21 2.66
C GLY A 39 15.73 -27.82 3.04
N MET A 40 14.46 -27.52 2.78
CA MET A 40 13.83 -26.24 3.12
C MET A 40 13.57 -26.14 4.64
N PRO A 41 13.80 -24.98 5.27
CA PRO A 41 13.52 -24.77 6.68
C PRO A 41 12.01 -24.80 6.96
N GLU A 42 11.63 -25.30 8.14
CA GLU A 42 10.24 -25.27 8.58
C GLU A 42 9.76 -23.83 8.87
N PRO A 43 8.48 -23.50 8.63
CA PRO A 43 7.96 -22.18 8.92
C PRO A 43 7.82 -21.96 10.44
N ILE A 44 8.36 -20.84 10.95
CA ILE A 44 8.24 -20.49 12.36
C ILE A 44 7.20 -19.38 12.53
N VAL A 45 6.01 -19.77 13.02
CA VAL A 45 4.91 -18.83 13.24
C VAL A 45 5.15 -18.05 14.54
N ALA A 46 5.71 -16.85 14.40
CA ALA A 46 6.12 -16.01 15.53
C ALA A 46 4.96 -15.26 16.23
N ARG A 47 3.69 -15.37 15.79
CA ARG A 47 2.63 -14.41 16.15
C ARG A 47 1.30 -15.01 16.60
N PRO A 48 0.93 -14.85 17.89
CA PRO A 48 -0.43 -15.09 18.38
C PRO A 48 -1.47 -14.08 17.86
N SER A 49 -1.08 -12.80 17.69
CA SER A 49 -2.00 -11.70 17.31
C SER A 49 -2.50 -11.78 15.87
N ALA A 50 -1.75 -12.41 14.97
CA ALA A 50 -2.18 -12.62 13.59
C ALA A 50 -3.47 -13.47 13.50
N ASN A 51 -3.66 -14.39 14.44
CA ASN A 51 -4.88 -15.19 14.54
C ASN A 51 -6.12 -14.35 14.92
N ILE A 52 -5.93 -13.22 15.62
CA ILE A 52 -7.05 -12.34 16.00
C ILE A 52 -7.58 -11.62 14.76
N PHE A 53 -6.70 -11.05 13.94
CA PHE A 53 -7.08 -10.38 12.69
C PHE A 53 -7.63 -11.35 11.65
N ALA A 54 -7.06 -12.56 11.54
CA ALA A 54 -7.60 -13.59 10.65
C ALA A 54 -9.03 -13.98 11.05
N LYS A 55 -9.31 -14.16 12.36
CA LYS A 55 -10.66 -14.42 12.86
C LYS A 55 -11.62 -13.27 12.59
N ALA A 56 -11.18 -12.02 12.80
CA ALA A 56 -11.99 -10.85 12.48
C ALA A 56 -12.30 -10.77 10.98
N GLY A 57 -11.33 -11.11 10.12
CA GLY A 57 -11.52 -11.25 8.66
C GLY A 57 -12.63 -12.23 8.30
N THR A 58 -12.52 -13.48 8.76
CA THR A 58 -13.52 -14.52 8.49
C THR A 58 -14.90 -14.16 9.06
N LYS A 59 -14.96 -13.45 10.20
CA LYS A 59 -16.23 -12.94 10.73
C LYS A 59 -16.83 -11.86 9.81
N ALA A 60 -16.02 -10.93 9.33
CA ALA A 60 -16.49 -9.88 8.42
C ALA A 60 -17.03 -10.47 7.12
N GLU A 61 -16.32 -11.44 6.51
CA GLU A 61 -16.78 -12.18 5.33
C GLU A 61 -18.17 -12.78 5.57
N LYS A 62 -18.33 -13.51 6.68
CA LYS A 62 -19.62 -14.11 7.04
C LYS A 62 -20.74 -13.08 7.23
N LEU A 63 -20.46 -11.95 7.89
CA LEU A 63 -21.46 -10.89 8.07
C LEU A 63 -21.89 -10.27 6.74
N VAL A 64 -20.98 -10.15 5.77
CA VAL A 64 -21.33 -9.70 4.41
C VAL A 64 -22.21 -10.74 3.71
N TYR A 65 -21.94 -12.04 3.89
CA TYR A 65 -22.79 -13.09 3.34
C TYR A 65 -24.19 -13.06 3.97
N ASP A 66 -24.27 -12.87 5.29
CA ASP A 66 -25.53 -12.75 6.02
C ASP A 66 -26.31 -11.50 5.58
N LEU A 67 -25.64 -10.37 5.36
CA LEU A 67 -26.23 -9.15 4.79
C LEU A 67 -26.84 -9.43 3.41
N ILE A 68 -26.08 -10.04 2.48
CA ILE A 68 -26.59 -10.39 1.15
C ILE A 68 -27.79 -11.34 1.28
N LYS A 69 -27.69 -12.33 2.16
CA LYS A 69 -28.78 -13.31 2.33
C LYS A 69 -30.05 -12.67 2.86
N GLN A 70 -29.94 -11.75 3.82
CA GLN A 70 -31.09 -11.04 4.36
C GLN A 70 -31.73 -10.10 3.33
N GLU A 71 -30.91 -9.36 2.57
CA GLU A 71 -31.40 -8.31 1.67
C GLU A 71 -31.98 -8.86 0.36
N PHE A 72 -31.44 -9.98 -0.13
CA PHE A 72 -31.76 -10.56 -1.44
C PHE A 72 -32.50 -11.91 -1.36
N GLY A 73 -32.46 -12.60 -0.21
CA GLY A 73 -33.18 -13.88 -0.01
C GLY A 73 -32.69 -15.04 -0.89
N ASP A 74 -33.34 -16.21 -0.77
CA ASP A 74 -33.04 -17.41 -1.59
C ASP A 74 -33.38 -17.22 -3.07
N GLU A 75 -34.28 -16.28 -3.39
CA GLU A 75 -34.68 -15.99 -4.77
C GLU A 75 -33.50 -15.47 -5.58
N TYR A 76 -32.77 -14.47 -5.06
CA TYR A 76 -31.68 -13.78 -5.77
C TYR A 76 -30.27 -14.16 -5.28
N SER A 77 -30.13 -14.92 -4.19
CA SER A 77 -28.81 -15.30 -3.67
C SER A 77 -28.73 -16.77 -3.24
N ILE A 78 -27.53 -17.35 -3.34
CA ILE A 78 -27.26 -18.75 -2.98
C ILE A 78 -25.88 -18.88 -2.32
N ILE A 79 -25.77 -19.74 -1.31
CA ILE A 79 -24.52 -19.95 -0.54
C ILE A 79 -24.07 -21.40 -0.71
N PHE A 80 -22.85 -21.60 -1.21
CA PHE A 80 -22.27 -22.93 -1.40
C PHE A 80 -21.58 -23.41 -0.10
N ASP A 81 -22.31 -24.21 0.69
CA ASP A 81 -21.86 -24.73 2.01
C ASP A 81 -20.64 -25.69 1.90
N LYS A 82 -19.57 -25.42 2.68
CA LYS A 82 -18.36 -26.27 2.80
C LYS A 82 -18.62 -27.66 3.38
N SER A 83 -19.71 -27.83 4.14
CA SER A 83 -19.92 -28.99 5.03
C SER A 83 -20.93 -30.02 4.50
N LYS A 84 -21.79 -29.63 3.55
CA LYS A 84 -22.79 -30.53 2.98
C LYS A 84 -22.23 -31.27 1.77
N LYS A 85 -22.33 -32.61 1.78
CA LYS A 85 -22.09 -33.49 0.62
C LYS A 85 -23.02 -33.21 -0.57
N SER A 86 -24.05 -32.37 -0.42
CA SER A 86 -24.80 -31.82 -1.53
C SER A 86 -24.01 -30.64 -2.09
N LYS A 87 -23.05 -30.91 -2.98
CA LYS A 87 -22.58 -29.88 -3.90
C LYS A 87 -23.83 -29.46 -4.69
N GLU A 88 -24.40 -28.30 -4.41
CA GLU A 88 -25.16 -27.61 -5.44
C GLU A 88 -24.23 -27.56 -6.65
N ASN A 89 -24.66 -28.17 -7.74
CA ASN A 89 -23.80 -28.34 -8.89
C ASN A 89 -23.72 -27.00 -9.60
N LEU A 90 -22.62 -26.28 -9.38
CA LEU A 90 -22.40 -24.97 -10.00
C LEU A 90 -22.62 -25.00 -11.52
N LEU A 91 -22.19 -26.08 -12.18
CA LEU A 91 -22.41 -26.28 -13.61
C LEU A 91 -23.91 -26.37 -13.94
N GLU A 92 -24.68 -27.13 -13.15
CA GLU A 92 -26.13 -27.27 -13.34
C GLU A 92 -26.85 -25.92 -13.13
N LEU A 93 -26.41 -25.12 -12.15
CA LEU A 93 -26.97 -23.79 -11.93
C LEU A 93 -26.71 -22.87 -13.14
N PHE A 94 -25.49 -22.88 -13.69
CA PHE A 94 -25.16 -22.14 -14.90
C PHE A 94 -25.93 -22.62 -16.13
N GLN A 95 -26.24 -23.91 -16.22
CA GLN A 95 -27.00 -24.46 -17.34
C GLN A 95 -28.49 -24.07 -17.28
N ASN A 96 -29.08 -23.98 -16.08
CA ASN A 96 -30.53 -23.94 -15.94
C ASN A 96 -31.11 -22.65 -15.34
N ASP A 97 -30.47 -22.05 -14.34
CA ASP A 97 -31.16 -21.11 -13.43
C ASP A 97 -30.36 -19.86 -13.03
N LEU A 98 -29.11 -19.70 -13.48
CA LEU A 98 -28.25 -18.59 -13.02
C LEU A 98 -28.85 -17.20 -13.28
N GLU A 99 -29.62 -17.02 -14.36
CA GLU A 99 -30.30 -15.77 -14.71
C GLU A 99 -31.25 -15.24 -13.63
N LYS A 100 -31.74 -16.11 -12.75
CA LYS A 100 -32.63 -15.73 -11.65
C LYS A 100 -31.86 -15.29 -10.40
N LYS A 101 -30.53 -15.42 -10.40
CA LYS A 101 -29.65 -15.09 -9.27
C LYS A 101 -28.89 -13.80 -9.57
N LEU A 102 -28.61 -13.05 -8.52
CA LEU A 102 -27.72 -11.89 -8.52
C LEU A 102 -26.39 -12.18 -7.83
N PHE A 103 -26.38 -13.07 -6.83
CA PHE A 103 -25.20 -13.39 -6.04
C PHE A 103 -25.04 -14.89 -5.79
N LEU A 104 -23.87 -15.41 -6.14
CA LEU A 104 -23.39 -16.72 -5.70
C LEU A 104 -22.30 -16.48 -4.65
N ILE A 105 -22.48 -17.02 -3.45
CA ILE A 105 -21.55 -16.85 -2.33
C ILE A 105 -20.72 -18.12 -2.18
N GLU A 106 -19.41 -17.94 -2.11
CA GLU A 106 -18.42 -19.01 -1.99
C GLU A 106 -18.48 -20.10 -3.10
N PRO A 107 -18.76 -19.79 -4.40
CA PRO A 107 -18.84 -20.82 -5.43
C PRO A 107 -17.47 -21.45 -5.70
N GLU A 108 -17.42 -22.77 -5.74
CA GLU A 108 -16.19 -23.52 -6.08
C GLU A 108 -16.30 -24.11 -7.48
N PHE A 109 -15.41 -23.70 -8.38
CA PHE A 109 -15.37 -24.14 -9.78
C PHE A 109 -14.07 -24.85 -10.17
N LEU A 110 -13.18 -25.12 -9.22
CA LEU A 110 -11.88 -25.70 -9.51
C LEU A 110 -11.97 -27.18 -9.91
N THR A 111 -11.28 -27.55 -10.99
CA THR A 111 -10.93 -28.92 -11.39
C THR A 111 -9.41 -29.04 -11.57
N ASP A 112 -8.85 -30.25 -11.44
CA ASP A 112 -7.42 -30.49 -11.70
C ASP A 112 -7.04 -30.08 -13.14
N ASP A 113 -7.94 -30.27 -14.10
CA ASP A 113 -7.75 -29.95 -15.52
C ASP A 113 -7.61 -28.45 -15.79
N LEU A 114 -8.30 -27.60 -15.00
CA LEU A 114 -8.21 -26.14 -15.13
C LEU A 114 -6.78 -25.62 -14.92
N LEU A 115 -6.05 -26.23 -13.99
CA LEU A 115 -4.68 -25.83 -13.71
C LEU A 115 -3.77 -26.14 -14.89
N GLU A 116 -3.96 -27.29 -15.53
CA GLU A 116 -3.20 -27.66 -16.71
C GLU A 116 -3.43 -26.67 -17.85
N ILE A 117 -4.69 -26.31 -18.12
CA ILE A 117 -5.05 -25.32 -19.16
C ILE A 117 -4.46 -23.95 -18.84
N PHE A 118 -4.59 -23.50 -17.58
CA PHE A 118 -4.03 -22.24 -17.12
C PHE A 118 -2.50 -22.20 -17.23
N ILE A 119 -1.79 -23.31 -17.01
CA ILE A 119 -0.33 -23.35 -17.19
C ILE A 119 0.06 -23.43 -18.67
N ASN A 120 -0.71 -24.17 -19.48
CA ASN A 120 -0.50 -24.32 -20.92
C ASN A 120 -0.54 -22.98 -21.67
N GLN A 121 -1.34 -22.01 -21.22
CA GLN A 121 -1.40 -20.68 -21.84
C GLN A 121 -0.09 -19.88 -21.69
N PHE A 122 0.77 -20.26 -20.74
CA PHE A 122 2.10 -19.69 -20.55
C PHE A 122 3.19 -20.48 -21.29
N GLY A 123 2.81 -21.42 -22.16
CA GLY A 123 3.73 -22.23 -22.96
C GLY A 123 4.40 -23.37 -22.20
N GLU A 124 3.82 -23.80 -21.07
CA GLU A 124 4.38 -24.86 -20.23
C GLU A 124 3.36 -25.95 -19.92
N SER A 125 3.83 -27.15 -19.55
CA SER A 125 2.98 -28.26 -19.12
C SER A 125 3.28 -28.64 -17.68
N LEU A 126 2.25 -29.04 -16.92
CA LEU A 126 2.41 -29.56 -15.55
C LEU A 126 3.38 -30.75 -15.46
N ASN A 127 3.49 -31.54 -16.53
CA ASN A 127 4.40 -32.70 -16.59
C ASN A 127 5.88 -32.30 -16.64
N ASN A 128 6.19 -31.04 -16.96
CA ASN A 128 7.57 -30.52 -16.97
C ASN A 128 8.05 -30.14 -15.57
N PHE A 129 7.17 -30.12 -14.56
CA PHE A 129 7.52 -29.78 -13.18
C PHE A 129 8.03 -31.02 -12.44
N LYS A 130 8.97 -30.85 -11.51
CA LYS A 130 9.56 -31.99 -10.78
C LYS A 130 8.58 -32.66 -9.83
N ASP A 131 7.67 -31.89 -9.26
CA ASP A 131 6.61 -32.39 -8.40
C ASP A 131 5.26 -31.93 -8.95
N LYS A 132 4.25 -32.81 -8.90
CA LYS A 132 2.91 -32.49 -9.37
C LYS A 132 2.36 -31.28 -8.61
N LEU A 133 2.06 -30.19 -9.33
CA LEU A 133 1.45 -28.99 -8.75
C LEU A 133 -0.01 -29.28 -8.39
N SER A 134 -0.42 -28.79 -7.23
CA SER A 134 -1.83 -28.71 -6.82
C SER A 134 -2.23 -27.25 -6.74
N ILE A 135 -3.49 -26.99 -7.02
CA ILE A 135 -4.09 -25.69 -6.76
C ILE A 135 -5.26 -25.90 -5.78
N SER A 136 -5.45 -24.94 -4.88
CA SER A 136 -6.47 -25.04 -3.85
C SER A 136 -7.08 -23.70 -3.53
N ASP A 137 -8.19 -23.77 -2.80
CA ASP A 137 -8.81 -22.59 -2.20
C ASP A 137 -9.14 -21.53 -3.26
N ILE A 138 -9.40 -21.96 -4.50
CA ILE A 138 -9.89 -21.09 -5.55
C ILE A 138 -11.40 -21.05 -5.46
N ARG A 139 -11.84 -20.15 -4.62
CA ARG A 139 -13.22 -19.92 -4.30
C ARG A 139 -13.34 -18.42 -4.10
N PRO A 140 -13.83 -17.67 -5.09
CA PRO A 140 -14.13 -16.27 -4.86
C PRO A 140 -15.19 -16.17 -3.76
N ASP A 141 -15.14 -15.08 -2.99
CA ASP A 141 -16.07 -14.90 -1.90
C ASP A 141 -17.49 -14.67 -2.44
N ILE A 142 -17.61 -13.89 -3.51
CA ILE A 142 -18.88 -13.60 -4.20
C ILE A 142 -18.65 -13.62 -5.72
N LEU A 143 -19.55 -14.27 -6.45
CA LEU A 143 -19.75 -14.06 -7.89
C LEU A 143 -21.07 -13.32 -8.10
N SER A 144 -21.01 -12.12 -8.66
CA SER A 144 -22.18 -11.32 -8.97
C SER A 144 -22.59 -11.49 -10.43
N VAL A 145 -23.87 -11.76 -10.67
CA VAL A 145 -24.50 -11.67 -11.99
C VAL A 145 -24.86 -10.22 -12.22
N MET A 146 -24.17 -9.58 -13.17
CA MET A 146 -24.26 -8.14 -13.32
C MET A 146 -25.53 -7.70 -14.02
N ILE A 147 -26.08 -6.58 -13.54
CA ILE A 147 -27.10 -5.80 -14.24
C ILE A 147 -26.38 -4.67 -15.01
N PRO A 148 -26.25 -4.74 -16.35
CA PRO A 148 -25.51 -3.74 -17.12
C PRO A 148 -26.16 -2.36 -17.07
N GLN A 149 -25.35 -1.33 -16.91
CA GLN A 149 -25.79 0.07 -16.90
C GLN A 149 -25.86 0.63 -18.31
N LYS A 150 -26.92 1.39 -18.58
CA LYS A 150 -27.14 2.06 -19.87
C LYS A 150 -26.06 3.13 -20.06
N ASN A 151 -25.17 2.93 -21.04
CA ASN A 151 -23.99 3.76 -21.39
C ASN A 151 -22.66 3.41 -20.69
N GLU A 152 -22.56 2.29 -20.01
CA GLU A 152 -21.26 1.79 -19.53
C GLU A 152 -20.67 0.78 -20.54
N LEU A 153 -19.36 0.88 -20.77
CA LEU A 153 -18.63 -0.10 -21.57
C LEU A 153 -18.10 -1.21 -20.67
N TYR A 154 -18.28 -2.46 -21.11
CA TYR A 154 -17.80 -3.64 -20.41
C TYR A 154 -16.77 -4.38 -21.25
N TYR A 155 -15.76 -4.92 -20.58
CA TYR A 155 -14.71 -5.70 -21.23
C TYR A 155 -14.68 -7.11 -20.66
N GLU A 156 -14.68 -8.09 -21.53
CA GLU A 156 -14.51 -9.50 -21.22
C GLU A 156 -13.05 -9.79 -20.89
N VAL A 157 -12.84 -10.47 -19.78
CA VAL A 157 -11.57 -11.07 -19.41
C VAL A 157 -11.38 -12.35 -20.21
N LYS A 158 -10.34 -12.41 -21.04
CA LYS A 158 -9.97 -13.60 -21.81
C LYS A 158 -9.11 -14.55 -21.00
N ARG A 159 -8.96 -15.78 -21.49
CA ARG A 159 -8.11 -16.83 -20.88
C ARG A 159 -6.68 -16.37 -20.58
N ASP A 160 -6.10 -15.54 -21.43
CA ASP A 160 -4.73 -15.01 -21.24
C ASP A 160 -4.69 -13.77 -20.32
N GLY A 161 -5.85 -13.37 -19.81
CA GLY A 161 -6.13 -12.20 -18.99
C GLY A 161 -6.25 -10.88 -19.74
N SER A 162 -6.12 -10.88 -21.07
CA SER A 162 -6.39 -9.69 -21.88
C SER A 162 -7.87 -9.28 -21.82
N LEU A 163 -8.14 -8.04 -22.18
CA LEU A 163 -9.47 -7.47 -22.20
C LEU A 163 -9.98 -7.32 -23.65
N GLN A 164 -11.23 -7.71 -23.89
CA GLN A 164 -11.92 -7.48 -25.16
C GLN A 164 -13.27 -6.82 -24.88
N GLU A 165 -13.61 -5.76 -25.59
CA GLU A 165 -14.92 -5.11 -25.47
C GLU A 165 -16.07 -6.09 -25.75
N ILE A 166 -17.11 -6.03 -24.92
CA ILE A 166 -18.33 -6.83 -25.05
C ILE A 166 -19.38 -6.02 -25.81
N ASN A 167 -19.82 -6.57 -26.94
CA ASN A 167 -20.80 -5.95 -27.84
C ASN A 167 -21.99 -6.89 -28.12
N ASP A 168 -22.27 -7.82 -27.19
CA ASP A 168 -23.29 -8.85 -27.31
C ASP A 168 -24.14 -8.95 -26.02
N ASP A 169 -25.19 -9.78 -26.06
CA ASP A 169 -26.19 -9.91 -24.99
C ASP A 169 -25.83 -10.97 -23.94
N ARG A 170 -24.57 -11.38 -23.83
CA ARG A 170 -24.16 -12.37 -22.83
C ARG A 170 -24.33 -11.83 -21.41
N ILE A 171 -24.62 -12.74 -20.49
CA ILE A 171 -24.75 -12.43 -19.08
C ILE A 171 -23.37 -12.17 -18.48
N LEU A 172 -23.22 -10.98 -17.89
CA LEU A 172 -21.96 -10.51 -17.35
C LEU A 172 -21.75 -11.01 -15.92
N LEU A 173 -20.54 -11.45 -15.62
CA LEU A 173 -20.17 -12.00 -14.31
C LEU A 173 -19.02 -11.19 -13.71
N SER A 174 -19.19 -10.76 -12.46
CA SER A 174 -18.20 -10.00 -11.70
C SER A 174 -17.72 -10.81 -10.49
N VAL A 175 -16.40 -10.95 -10.38
CA VAL A 175 -15.78 -11.57 -9.20
C VAL A 175 -15.58 -10.50 -8.14
N ILE A 176 -16.08 -10.77 -6.93
CA ILE A 176 -15.95 -9.86 -5.79
C ILE A 176 -15.33 -10.62 -4.61
N ASP A 177 -14.23 -10.09 -4.08
CA ASP A 177 -13.56 -10.63 -2.90
C ASP A 177 -13.82 -9.72 -1.68
N VAL A 178 -14.14 -10.30 -0.53
CA VAL A 178 -14.52 -9.55 0.67
C VAL A 178 -13.31 -9.38 1.58
N LYS A 179 -12.99 -8.14 1.95
CA LYS A 179 -11.85 -7.86 2.83
C LYS A 179 -12.27 -7.01 4.02
N ASN A 180 -11.85 -7.41 5.23
CA ASN A 180 -12.05 -6.66 6.47
C ASN A 180 -11.09 -5.46 6.55
N THR A 181 -11.31 -4.49 5.67
CA THR A 181 -10.53 -3.26 5.52
C THR A 181 -11.45 -2.14 5.05
N GLU A 182 -11.07 -0.88 5.28
CA GLU A 182 -11.76 0.28 4.69
C GLU A 182 -11.33 0.58 3.24
N LYS A 183 -10.18 0.06 2.81
CA LYS A 183 -9.61 0.25 1.45
C LYS A 183 -8.89 -0.99 0.95
N SER A 184 -8.91 -1.22 -0.35
CA SER A 184 -8.15 -2.28 -1.01
C SER A 184 -6.63 -2.07 -0.93
N ASN A 185 -5.88 -3.16 -1.14
CA ASN A 185 -4.46 -3.12 -1.42
C ASN A 185 -4.14 -4.02 -2.63
N SER A 186 -3.07 -3.68 -3.34
CA SER A 186 -2.64 -4.34 -4.58
C SER A 186 -2.45 -5.86 -4.49
N GLY A 187 -2.22 -6.41 -3.29
CA GLY A 187 -2.11 -7.86 -3.12
C GLY A 187 -3.45 -8.59 -3.16
N TYR A 188 -4.55 -7.92 -2.77
CA TYR A 188 -5.91 -8.47 -2.88
C TYR A 188 -6.44 -8.36 -4.29
N ASP A 189 -6.12 -7.28 -4.99
CA ASP A 189 -6.59 -7.05 -6.36
C ASP A 189 -6.11 -8.15 -7.33
N ALA A 190 -4.90 -8.67 -7.12
CA ALA A 190 -4.37 -9.76 -7.93
C ALA A 190 -5.08 -11.11 -7.72
N GLU A 191 -5.67 -11.34 -6.55
CA GLU A 191 -6.49 -12.54 -6.29
C GLU A 191 -7.74 -12.51 -7.19
N VAL A 192 -8.38 -11.33 -7.28
CA VAL A 192 -9.55 -11.10 -8.15
C VAL A 192 -9.20 -11.33 -9.61
N VAL A 193 -8.09 -10.78 -10.10
CA VAL A 193 -7.65 -10.97 -11.49
C VAL A 193 -7.41 -12.45 -11.80
N LEU A 194 -6.75 -13.19 -10.89
CA LEU A 194 -6.57 -14.64 -11.06
C LEU A 194 -7.93 -15.35 -11.16
N TYR A 195 -8.86 -15.02 -10.26
CA TYR A 195 -10.18 -15.62 -10.26
C TYR A 195 -10.93 -15.36 -11.56
N SER A 196 -10.89 -14.14 -12.07
CA SER A 196 -11.57 -13.80 -13.32
C SER A 196 -11.01 -14.60 -14.49
N ILE A 197 -9.68 -14.77 -14.57
CA ILE A 197 -9.05 -15.59 -15.61
C ILE A 197 -9.48 -17.06 -15.50
N LEU A 198 -9.40 -17.63 -14.29
CA LEU A 198 -9.72 -19.04 -14.08
C LEU A 198 -11.20 -19.33 -14.30
N LEU A 199 -12.08 -18.39 -13.96
CA LEU A 199 -13.51 -18.49 -14.24
C LEU A 199 -13.77 -18.43 -15.75
N THR A 200 -13.10 -17.56 -16.50
CA THR A 200 -13.20 -17.55 -17.97
C THR A 200 -12.81 -18.90 -18.56
N ILE A 201 -11.68 -19.47 -18.14
CA ILE A 201 -11.25 -20.80 -18.61
C ILE A 201 -12.31 -21.86 -18.27
N TRP A 202 -12.85 -21.83 -17.05
CA TRP A 202 -13.91 -22.76 -16.64
C TRP A 202 -15.17 -22.64 -17.49
N LEU A 203 -15.59 -21.42 -17.86
CA LEU A 203 -16.73 -21.23 -18.76
C LEU A 203 -16.46 -21.77 -20.16
N GLU A 204 -15.26 -21.57 -20.70
CA GLU A 204 -14.87 -22.10 -22.01
C GLU A 204 -14.90 -23.64 -22.03
N GLU A 205 -14.27 -24.28 -21.05
CA GLU A 205 -14.20 -25.75 -20.96
C GLU A 205 -15.58 -26.41 -20.78
N ASN A 206 -16.50 -25.72 -20.11
CA ASN A 206 -17.87 -26.19 -19.93
C ASN A 206 -18.82 -25.72 -21.05
N GLN A 207 -18.30 -25.12 -22.13
CA GLN A 207 -19.06 -24.63 -23.29
C GLN A 207 -20.12 -23.58 -22.92
N LEU A 208 -19.87 -22.79 -21.87
CA LEU A 208 -20.76 -21.76 -21.34
C LEU A 208 -20.41 -20.34 -21.82
N SER A 209 -19.25 -20.15 -22.47
CA SER A 209 -18.75 -18.85 -22.94
C SER A 209 -19.62 -18.17 -24.02
N HIS A 210 -20.51 -18.93 -24.67
CA HIS A 210 -21.50 -18.38 -25.60
C HIS A 210 -22.64 -17.64 -24.89
N LYS A 211 -22.85 -17.89 -23.59
CA LYS A 211 -23.95 -17.34 -22.79
C LYS A 211 -23.46 -16.41 -21.68
N TYR A 212 -22.27 -16.67 -21.15
CA TYR A 212 -21.70 -15.94 -20.02
C TYR A 212 -20.35 -15.34 -20.38
N ALA A 213 -20.06 -14.15 -19.83
CA ALA A 213 -18.77 -13.49 -19.97
C ALA A 213 -18.32 -12.93 -18.62
N VAL A 214 -17.07 -13.20 -18.23
CA VAL A 214 -16.47 -12.58 -17.04
C VAL A 214 -15.98 -11.19 -17.40
N THR A 215 -16.37 -10.18 -16.63
CA THR A 215 -16.06 -8.78 -16.93
C THR A 215 -14.90 -8.23 -16.10
N ASN A 216 -14.24 -7.20 -16.63
CA ASN A 216 -13.21 -6.42 -15.94
C ASN A 216 -13.76 -5.63 -14.74
N LYS A 217 -15.08 -5.51 -14.59
CA LYS A 217 -15.74 -4.93 -13.41
C LYS A 217 -15.77 -5.90 -12.23
N SER A 218 -14.62 -6.45 -11.89
CA SER A 218 -14.39 -7.31 -10.72
C SER A 218 -13.64 -6.50 -9.65
N GLY A 219 -13.84 -6.81 -8.36
CA GLY A 219 -13.42 -5.88 -7.31
C GLY A 219 -13.28 -6.46 -5.91
N ILE A 220 -12.93 -5.58 -4.99
CA ILE A 220 -12.88 -5.86 -3.55
C ILE A 220 -14.06 -5.19 -2.86
N PHE A 221 -14.77 -5.94 -2.02
CA PHE A 221 -15.76 -5.37 -1.11
C PHE A 221 -15.08 -5.04 0.24
N PRO A 222 -14.89 -3.75 0.57
CA PRO A 222 -14.35 -3.32 1.86
C PRO A 222 -15.40 -3.52 2.96
N ALA A 223 -15.37 -4.69 3.60
CA ALA A 223 -16.39 -5.12 4.56
C ALA A 223 -16.58 -4.13 5.71
N ALA A 224 -15.51 -3.44 6.14
CA ALA A 224 -15.56 -2.48 7.24
C ALA A 224 -16.54 -1.31 7.01
N LEU A 225 -16.94 -1.05 5.76
CA LEU A 225 -17.93 -0.01 5.44
C LEU A 225 -19.38 -0.43 5.78
N LYS A 226 -19.66 -1.73 5.92
CA LYS A 226 -21.01 -2.24 6.19
C LYS A 226 -21.10 -3.20 7.35
N VAL A 227 -19.98 -3.77 7.82
CA VAL A 227 -19.97 -4.76 8.88
C VAL A 227 -18.92 -4.44 9.94
N ASN A 228 -19.27 -4.68 11.20
CA ASN A 228 -18.35 -4.64 12.31
C ASN A 228 -18.14 -6.06 12.86
N SER A 229 -16.98 -6.63 12.53
CA SER A 229 -16.60 -8.00 12.94
C SER A 229 -16.41 -8.20 14.44
N PHE A 230 -16.29 -7.11 15.22
CA PHE A 230 -16.12 -7.18 16.68
C PHE A 230 -17.46 -7.14 17.42
N SER A 231 -18.40 -6.32 16.96
CA SER A 231 -19.77 -6.30 17.50
C SER A 231 -20.71 -7.32 16.83
N GLU A 232 -20.26 -7.97 15.76
CA GLU A 232 -21.03 -8.93 14.97
C GLU A 232 -22.33 -8.33 14.41
N GLN A 233 -22.24 -7.09 13.94
CA GLN A 233 -23.35 -6.33 13.36
C GLN A 233 -23.05 -5.93 11.92
N TYR A 234 -24.10 -5.80 11.13
CA TYR A 234 -24.03 -5.18 9.80
C TYR A 234 -25.13 -4.13 9.64
N GLU A 235 -24.84 -3.15 8.80
CA GLU A 235 -25.77 -2.09 8.43
C GLU A 235 -26.60 -2.53 7.22
N PRO A 236 -27.95 -2.55 7.32
CA PRO A 236 -28.82 -2.94 6.22
C PRO A 236 -28.68 -1.99 5.02
N LEU A 237 -29.20 -2.43 3.87
CA LEU A 237 -29.29 -1.59 2.67
C LEU A 237 -30.53 -0.68 2.75
N ASN A 238 -30.40 0.54 2.25
CA ASN A 238 -31.48 1.53 2.24
C ASN A 238 -32.38 1.41 1.00
N GLY A 239 -31.94 0.74 -0.06
CA GLY A 239 -32.70 0.54 -1.29
C GLY A 239 -34.08 -0.09 -1.04
N ILE A 240 -35.10 0.41 -1.73
CA ILE A 240 -36.50 0.02 -1.52
C ILE A 240 -36.82 -1.25 -2.31
N ASN A 241 -36.26 -1.39 -3.51
CA ASN A 241 -36.42 -2.56 -4.39
C ASN A 241 -35.10 -3.29 -4.64
N ILE A 242 -35.16 -4.48 -5.23
CA ILE A 242 -34.01 -5.36 -5.43
C ILE A 242 -32.89 -4.71 -6.28
N HIS A 243 -33.28 -3.90 -7.27
CA HIS A 243 -32.33 -3.24 -8.17
C HIS A 243 -31.62 -2.07 -7.48
N GLU A 244 -32.34 -1.29 -6.67
CA GLU A 244 -31.75 -0.24 -5.83
C GLU A 244 -30.77 -0.83 -4.81
N LYS A 245 -31.17 -1.91 -4.12
CA LYS A 245 -30.29 -2.62 -3.18
C LYS A 245 -29.04 -3.18 -3.87
N TYR A 246 -29.20 -3.76 -5.05
CA TYR A 246 -28.09 -4.28 -5.85
C TYR A 246 -27.09 -3.16 -6.18
N ASN A 247 -27.56 -2.02 -6.68
CA ASN A 247 -26.68 -0.88 -7.02
C ASN A 247 -26.03 -0.28 -5.77
N GLU A 248 -26.76 -0.17 -4.65
CA GLU A 248 -26.20 0.29 -3.39
C GLU A 248 -25.07 -0.63 -2.92
N LEU A 249 -25.29 -1.95 -2.91
CA LEU A 249 -24.26 -2.92 -2.51
C LEU A 249 -23.01 -2.80 -3.40
N LEU A 250 -23.17 -2.75 -4.72
CA LEU A 250 -22.06 -2.64 -5.65
C LEU A 250 -21.37 -1.28 -5.64
N SER A 251 -22.02 -0.22 -5.15
CA SER A 251 -21.38 1.09 -5.00
C SER A 251 -20.22 1.09 -4.00
N TYR A 252 -20.19 0.12 -3.09
CA TYR A 252 -19.09 -0.07 -2.14
C TYR A 252 -17.92 -0.86 -2.72
N VAL A 253 -18.10 -1.54 -3.86
CA VAL A 253 -17.05 -2.38 -4.46
C VAL A 253 -15.97 -1.48 -5.07
N GLU A 254 -14.73 -1.67 -4.63
CA GLU A 254 -13.56 -1.06 -5.26
C GLU A 254 -13.10 -1.96 -6.42
N TYR A 255 -13.38 -1.53 -7.65
CA TYR A 255 -12.99 -2.28 -8.85
C TYR A 255 -11.49 -2.24 -9.09
N VAL A 256 -10.93 -3.36 -9.56
CA VAL A 256 -9.49 -3.51 -9.78
C VAL A 256 -9.06 -2.97 -11.15
N GLU A 257 -7.85 -2.41 -11.22
CA GLU A 257 -7.16 -2.05 -12.46
C GLU A 257 -6.62 -3.33 -13.15
N HIS A 258 -7.53 -4.10 -13.77
CA HIS A 258 -7.27 -5.44 -14.28
C HIS A 258 -6.11 -5.50 -15.29
N ASP A 259 -6.05 -4.55 -16.21
CA ASP A 259 -5.06 -4.45 -17.28
C ASP A 259 -3.63 -4.23 -16.76
N GLN A 260 -3.47 -3.47 -15.68
CA GLN A 260 -2.17 -3.26 -15.03
C GLN A 260 -1.73 -4.52 -14.26
N LEU A 261 -2.66 -5.16 -13.57
CA LEU A 261 -2.38 -6.30 -12.70
C LEU A 261 -2.15 -7.60 -13.47
N VAL A 262 -2.80 -7.79 -14.62
CA VAL A 262 -2.57 -8.98 -15.46
C VAL A 262 -1.11 -9.04 -15.93
N ILE A 263 -0.50 -7.89 -16.27
CA ILE A 263 0.92 -7.84 -16.68
C ILE A 263 1.82 -8.34 -15.54
N ALA A 264 1.56 -7.87 -14.32
CA ALA A 264 2.29 -8.31 -13.13
C ALA A 264 2.09 -9.81 -12.91
N LEU A 265 0.84 -10.31 -12.94
CA LEU A 265 0.53 -11.72 -12.76
C LEU A 265 1.25 -12.60 -13.78
N ARG A 266 1.22 -12.24 -15.08
CA ARG A 266 1.93 -12.96 -16.14
C ARG A 266 3.42 -13.03 -15.88
N ASN A 267 4.02 -11.91 -15.46
CA ASN A 267 5.44 -11.86 -15.10
C ASN A 267 5.75 -12.78 -13.92
N VAL A 268 4.90 -12.81 -12.89
CA VAL A 268 5.04 -13.75 -11.76
C VAL A 268 4.98 -15.20 -12.22
N MET A 269 4.00 -15.54 -13.06
CA MET A 269 3.82 -16.91 -13.54
C MET A 269 5.04 -17.39 -14.33
N ILE A 270 5.48 -16.60 -15.32
CA ILE A 270 6.54 -16.98 -16.27
C ILE A 270 7.93 -16.88 -15.63
N ASN A 271 8.23 -15.79 -14.93
CA ASN A 271 9.60 -15.49 -14.49
C ASN A 271 9.92 -15.96 -13.07
N ASP A 272 8.89 -16.32 -12.28
CA ASP A 272 9.07 -16.69 -10.87
C ASP A 272 8.50 -18.08 -10.57
N LEU A 273 7.20 -18.29 -10.78
CA LEU A 273 6.55 -19.56 -10.40
C LEU A 273 7.05 -20.75 -11.21
N ILE A 274 6.99 -20.68 -12.54
CA ILE A 274 7.41 -21.78 -13.43
C ILE A 274 8.88 -22.18 -13.19
N PRO A 275 9.86 -21.26 -13.12
CA PRO A 275 11.24 -21.61 -12.83
C PRO A 275 11.43 -22.31 -11.48
N ILE A 276 10.72 -21.87 -10.44
CA ILE A 276 10.76 -22.48 -9.11
C ILE A 276 10.20 -23.91 -9.14
N LEU A 277 9.13 -24.17 -9.89
CA LEU A 277 8.53 -25.51 -9.99
C LEU A 277 9.36 -26.47 -10.84
N LYS A 278 10.13 -25.97 -11.80
CA LYS A 278 11.08 -26.76 -12.59
C LYS A 278 12.35 -27.12 -11.80
N ASN A 279 12.85 -26.20 -10.98
CA ASN A 279 14.11 -26.39 -10.23
C ASN A 279 13.93 -26.06 -8.74
N PRO A 280 13.09 -26.81 -8.00
CA PRO A 280 12.82 -26.54 -6.59
C PRO A 280 14.04 -26.65 -5.69
N GLU A 281 15.08 -27.40 -6.07
CA GLU A 281 16.34 -27.48 -5.34
C GLU A 281 17.13 -26.16 -5.30
N ASP A 282 16.89 -25.24 -6.25
CA ASP A 282 17.62 -23.96 -6.37
C ASP A 282 17.08 -22.88 -5.43
N TRP A 283 16.14 -23.21 -4.53
CA TRP A 283 15.48 -22.24 -3.66
C TRP A 283 16.45 -21.42 -2.79
N GLU A 284 17.63 -21.95 -2.46
CA GLU A 284 18.67 -21.25 -1.70
C GLU A 284 19.32 -20.10 -2.48
N ASN A 285 19.39 -20.23 -3.81
CA ASN A 285 20.02 -19.28 -4.73
C ASN A 285 19.04 -18.20 -5.24
N LEU A 286 17.75 -18.36 -4.98
CA LEU A 286 16.73 -17.37 -5.33
C LEU A 286 17.01 -16.04 -4.66
N GLU A 287 16.72 -14.94 -5.35
CA GLU A 287 16.92 -13.62 -4.78
C GLU A 287 16.06 -13.41 -3.52
N TRP A 288 16.71 -12.85 -2.48
CA TRP A 288 16.06 -12.46 -1.23
C TRP A 288 16.73 -11.24 -0.61
N HIS A 289 15.99 -10.54 0.24
CA HIS A 289 16.48 -9.40 1.00
C HIS A 289 15.66 -9.24 2.28
N VAL A 290 16.30 -9.25 3.45
CA VAL A 290 15.62 -9.00 4.72
C VAL A 290 15.30 -7.51 4.82
N GLY A 291 14.02 -7.16 4.92
CA GLY A 291 13.59 -5.78 5.05
C GLY A 291 12.21 -5.64 5.69
N LYS A 292 11.61 -4.46 5.59
CA LYS A 292 10.31 -4.15 6.22
C LYS A 292 9.20 -5.15 5.86
N LYS A 293 9.17 -5.61 4.60
CA LYS A 293 8.20 -6.58 4.08
C LYS A 293 8.35 -7.98 4.70
N CYS A 294 9.55 -8.34 5.18
CA CYS A 294 9.79 -9.62 5.87
C CYS A 294 9.14 -9.67 7.23
N GLY A 295 8.69 -8.51 7.74
CA GLY A 295 8.02 -8.39 9.01
C GLY A 295 6.88 -9.40 9.17
N LEU A 296 6.22 -9.88 8.11
CA LEU A 296 5.12 -10.88 8.09
C LEU A 296 5.51 -12.28 7.55
N CYS A 297 6.80 -12.56 7.38
CA CYS A 297 7.31 -13.82 6.81
C CYS A 297 7.66 -14.84 7.90
N ASP A 298 7.16 -16.07 7.77
CA ASP A 298 7.42 -17.15 8.75
C ASP A 298 8.85 -17.72 8.65
N TRP A 299 9.57 -17.42 7.56
CA TRP A 299 10.98 -17.80 7.35
C TRP A 299 11.98 -16.69 7.67
N LEU A 300 11.51 -15.55 8.19
CA LEU A 300 12.41 -14.53 8.74
C LEU A 300 13.15 -15.10 9.95
N ALA A 301 12.40 -15.71 10.88
CA ALA A 301 12.88 -16.29 12.15
C ALA A 301 13.79 -15.34 12.96
N TYR A 302 13.33 -14.12 13.19
CA TYR A 302 14.00 -13.17 14.09
C TYR A 302 13.83 -13.65 15.54
N GLU A 303 14.91 -14.12 16.16
CA GLU A 303 14.88 -14.87 17.42
C GLU A 303 14.26 -14.09 18.58
N GLU A 304 14.45 -12.78 18.64
CA GLU A 304 13.93 -11.92 19.69
C GLU A 304 12.40 -11.84 19.71
N TRP A 305 11.73 -12.23 18.61
CA TRP A 305 10.27 -12.31 18.53
C TRP A 305 9.72 -13.71 18.86
N LEU A 306 10.59 -14.70 19.06
CA LEU A 306 10.20 -16.09 19.21
C LEU A 306 10.09 -16.52 20.68
N SER A 307 9.12 -17.40 20.94
CA SER A 307 9.06 -18.18 22.19
C SER A 307 10.28 -19.10 22.30
N LYS A 308 10.61 -19.55 23.52
CA LYS A 308 11.75 -20.45 23.76
C LYS A 308 11.70 -21.72 22.88
N GLU A 309 10.53 -22.36 22.78
CA GLU A 309 10.34 -23.54 21.93
C GLU A 309 10.60 -23.27 20.44
N ASN A 310 10.22 -22.08 19.96
CA ASN A 310 10.42 -21.72 18.55
C ASN A 310 11.85 -21.30 18.25
N LYS A 311 12.63 -20.85 19.25
CA LYS A 311 14.06 -20.56 19.07
C LYS A 311 14.86 -21.83 18.73
N ASP A 312 14.52 -22.95 19.34
CA ASP A 312 15.21 -24.24 19.11
C ASP A 312 14.99 -24.77 17.68
N LYS A 313 14.02 -24.23 16.93
CA LYS A 313 13.70 -24.58 15.54
C LYS A 313 14.45 -23.71 14.52
N VAL A 314 15.10 -22.64 14.95
CA VAL A 314 15.83 -21.74 14.06
C VAL A 314 17.07 -22.42 13.52
N THR A 315 17.36 -22.21 12.24
CA THR A 315 18.50 -22.80 11.52
C THR A 315 19.17 -21.75 10.64
N GLU A 316 20.41 -21.98 10.21
CA GLU A 316 21.15 -21.08 9.29
C GLU A 316 20.45 -20.87 7.93
N LYS A 317 19.45 -21.68 7.62
CA LYS A 317 18.64 -21.58 6.39
C LYS A 317 17.56 -20.51 6.46
N HIS A 318 17.20 -20.07 7.66
CA HIS A 318 16.25 -18.96 7.85
C HIS A 318 16.87 -17.62 7.47
N CYS A 319 16.06 -16.68 6.96
CA CYS A 319 16.59 -15.50 6.30
C CYS A 319 17.40 -14.58 7.23
N HIS A 320 16.99 -14.41 8.49
CA HIS A 320 17.73 -13.59 9.45
C HIS A 320 19.08 -14.23 9.80
N SER A 321 19.09 -15.49 10.25
CA SER A 321 20.31 -16.23 10.59
C SER A 321 21.24 -16.36 9.39
N LYS A 322 20.70 -16.61 8.19
CA LYS A 322 21.48 -16.63 6.95
C LYS A 322 22.15 -15.29 6.69
N ALA A 323 21.41 -14.18 6.82
CA ALA A 323 21.93 -12.83 6.59
C ALA A 323 23.15 -12.54 7.47
N LEU A 324 23.08 -12.90 8.76
CA LEU A 324 24.20 -12.78 9.69
C LEU A 324 25.38 -13.67 9.25
N SER A 325 25.12 -14.95 8.92
CA SER A 325 26.18 -15.92 8.60
C SER A 325 27.00 -15.57 7.36
N ILE A 326 26.38 -15.01 6.32
CA ILE A 326 27.06 -14.69 5.04
C ILE A 326 27.45 -13.21 4.94
N ASP A 327 27.33 -12.47 6.03
CA ASP A 327 27.58 -11.04 6.05
C ASP A 327 26.75 -10.23 5.03
N HIS A 328 25.48 -10.60 4.87
CA HIS A 328 24.61 -10.04 3.83
C HIS A 328 24.28 -8.56 4.06
N LEU A 329 24.30 -7.76 2.99
CA LEU A 329 24.01 -6.33 3.02
C LEU A 329 22.64 -5.93 3.59
N SER A 330 21.65 -6.84 3.57
CA SER A 330 20.33 -6.55 4.14
C SER A 330 20.36 -6.33 5.66
N GLN A 331 21.47 -6.61 6.33
CA GLN A 331 21.69 -6.22 7.72
C GLN A 331 21.77 -4.70 7.89
N ILE A 332 22.18 -3.96 6.85
CA ILE A 332 22.30 -2.48 6.90
C ILE A 332 20.89 -1.87 6.87
N PRO A 333 20.46 -1.14 7.92
CA PRO A 333 19.14 -0.52 7.96
C PRO A 333 18.92 0.42 6.77
N PHE A 334 17.70 0.39 6.23
CA PHE A 334 17.21 1.20 5.12
C PHE A 334 17.91 0.99 3.78
N LEU A 335 18.78 0.00 3.65
CA LEU A 335 19.24 -0.46 2.36
C LEU A 335 18.11 -1.25 1.68
N SER A 336 17.77 -0.92 0.43
CA SER A 336 16.75 -1.67 -0.33
C SER A 336 17.37 -2.83 -1.12
N SER A 337 16.53 -3.74 -1.64
CA SER A 337 16.98 -4.81 -2.54
C SER A 337 17.61 -4.25 -3.83
N ALA A 338 17.08 -3.16 -4.38
CA ALA A 338 17.63 -2.49 -5.56
C ALA A 338 19.00 -1.86 -5.27
N MET A 339 19.14 -1.18 -4.13
CA MET A 339 20.43 -0.62 -3.69
C MET A 339 21.48 -1.73 -3.49
N ARG A 340 21.08 -2.84 -2.88
CA ARG A 340 21.92 -4.05 -2.73
C ARG A 340 22.42 -4.56 -4.08
N LYS A 341 21.55 -4.68 -5.09
CA LYS A 341 21.94 -5.14 -6.44
C LYS A 341 23.01 -4.25 -7.04
N VAL A 342 22.82 -2.93 -6.97
CA VAL A 342 23.79 -1.96 -7.50
C VAL A 342 25.15 -2.09 -6.81
N LEU A 343 25.17 -2.21 -5.48
CA LEU A 343 26.39 -2.43 -4.71
C LEU A 343 27.06 -3.77 -5.06
N SER A 344 26.29 -4.84 -5.15
CA SER A 344 26.80 -6.19 -5.44
C SER A 344 27.41 -6.29 -6.85
N ASN A 345 26.84 -5.59 -7.83
CA ASN A 345 27.38 -5.53 -9.20
C ASN A 345 28.79 -4.91 -9.27
N ASP A 346 29.15 -4.09 -8.29
CA ASP A 346 30.48 -3.47 -8.17
C ASP A 346 31.33 -4.15 -7.08
N SER A 347 31.04 -5.41 -6.74
CA SER A 347 31.78 -6.20 -5.72
C SER A 347 31.73 -5.64 -4.29
N LEU A 348 30.74 -4.79 -3.98
CA LEU A 348 30.44 -4.34 -2.62
C LEU A 348 29.27 -5.14 -2.05
N ASP A 349 29.42 -6.45 -1.96
CA ASP A 349 28.37 -7.46 -1.72
C ASP A 349 28.18 -7.87 -0.25
N THR A 350 29.04 -7.39 0.66
CA THR A 350 29.02 -7.72 2.10
C THR A 350 29.06 -6.48 2.97
N VAL A 351 28.56 -6.56 4.20
CA VAL A 351 28.63 -5.45 5.17
C VAL A 351 30.09 -5.07 5.43
N SER A 352 30.99 -6.04 5.52
CA SER A 352 32.43 -5.82 5.68
C SER A 352 33.10 -5.14 4.49
N ASN A 353 32.61 -5.33 3.26
CA ASN A 353 33.12 -4.59 2.11
C ASN A 353 32.65 -3.12 2.15
N ILE A 354 31.38 -2.89 2.47
CA ILE A 354 30.83 -1.54 2.66
C ILE A 354 31.51 -0.80 3.81
N GLN A 355 31.88 -1.49 4.89
CA GLN A 355 32.58 -0.90 6.02
C GLN A 355 33.87 -0.16 5.63
N LYS A 356 34.54 -0.63 4.56
CA LYS A 356 35.83 -0.11 4.08
C LYS A 356 35.68 1.08 3.12
N THR A 357 34.46 1.45 2.76
CA THR A 357 34.17 2.53 1.82
C THR A 357 34.03 3.88 2.54
N SER A 358 34.24 4.99 1.81
CA SER A 358 34.02 6.34 2.32
C SER A 358 32.63 6.89 1.97
N GLY A 359 31.95 6.29 1.00
CA GLY A 359 30.71 6.80 0.41
C GLY A 359 30.95 7.69 -0.82
N GLU A 360 32.21 8.00 -1.16
CA GLU A 360 32.57 8.82 -2.31
C GLU A 360 32.72 8.01 -3.61
N GLU A 361 32.73 6.68 -3.49
CA GLU A 361 32.91 5.74 -4.60
C GLU A 361 31.81 5.89 -5.66
N ASP A 362 32.18 5.70 -6.93
CA ASP A 362 31.26 5.90 -8.05
C ASP A 362 30.03 4.97 -8.02
N THR A 363 30.14 3.81 -7.38
CA THR A 363 29.02 2.88 -7.16
C THR A 363 27.83 3.58 -6.48
N TYR A 364 28.08 4.45 -5.50
CA TYR A 364 27.00 5.18 -4.80
C TYR A 364 26.27 6.15 -5.72
N LYS A 365 26.91 6.63 -6.78
CA LYS A 365 26.30 7.56 -7.76
C LYS A 365 25.38 6.85 -8.75
N LYS A 366 25.46 5.51 -8.87
CA LYS A 366 24.66 4.71 -9.81
C LYS A 366 23.18 4.54 -9.43
N HIS A 367 22.78 4.95 -8.22
CA HIS A 367 21.38 4.92 -7.77
C HIS A 367 21.06 6.15 -6.93
N SER A 368 19.95 6.84 -7.22
CA SER A 368 19.55 8.10 -6.54
C SER A 368 19.57 7.98 -5.02
N LYS A 369 18.96 6.91 -4.48
CA LYS A 369 18.94 6.67 -3.04
C LYS A 369 20.29 6.29 -2.43
N LEU A 370 21.16 5.58 -3.17
CA LEU A 370 22.53 5.31 -2.72
C LEU A 370 23.33 6.61 -2.64
N LYS A 371 23.15 7.50 -3.61
CA LYS A 371 23.82 8.81 -3.66
C LYS A 371 23.42 9.66 -2.45
N ILE A 372 22.12 9.72 -2.14
CA ILE A 372 21.57 10.45 -0.98
C ILE A 372 22.13 9.88 0.33
N ASP A 373 22.16 8.55 0.48
CA ASP A 373 22.55 7.89 1.71
C ASP A 373 24.05 7.48 1.72
N SER A 374 24.84 8.00 0.78
CA SER A 374 26.23 7.55 0.50
C SER A 374 27.16 7.68 1.69
N SER A 375 27.07 8.78 2.42
CA SER A 375 27.84 9.02 3.65
C SER A 375 27.35 8.20 4.85
N LEU A 376 26.13 7.64 4.79
CA LEU A 376 25.46 6.94 5.89
C LEU A 376 25.72 5.45 5.86
N ILE A 377 25.69 4.87 4.67
CA ILE A 377 25.76 3.43 4.47
C ILE A 377 27.06 2.83 5.06
N PRO A 378 28.26 3.42 4.83
CA PRO A 378 29.50 2.94 5.45
C PRO A 378 29.52 3.09 6.97
N LYS A 379 28.94 4.18 7.51
CA LYS A 379 28.84 4.38 8.96
C LYS A 379 27.95 3.34 9.62
N ARG A 380 26.79 3.06 9.03
CA ARG A 380 25.87 2.00 9.51
C ARG A 380 26.55 0.64 9.48
N ALA A 381 27.28 0.33 8.41
CA ALA A 381 28.07 -0.91 8.33
C ALA A 381 29.12 -0.99 9.45
N ASN A 382 29.84 0.11 9.72
CA ASN A 382 30.78 0.20 10.85
C ASN A 382 30.08 -0.03 12.20
N SER A 383 28.95 0.62 12.44
CA SER A 383 28.16 0.43 13.68
C SER A 383 27.73 -1.02 13.88
N ILE A 384 27.27 -1.70 12.83
CA ILE A 384 26.86 -3.11 12.91
C ILE A 384 28.04 -4.00 13.25
N LYS A 385 29.21 -3.76 12.62
CA LYS A 385 30.39 -4.62 12.74
C LYS A 385 31.14 -4.43 14.05
N ASN A 386 31.27 -3.18 14.50
CA ASN A 386 32.03 -2.84 15.69
C ASN A 386 31.15 -2.76 16.94
N ASN A 387 29.84 -2.89 16.79
CA ASN A 387 28.86 -2.63 17.85
C ASN A 387 28.99 -1.20 18.44
N ASP A 388 29.36 -0.25 17.57
CA ASP A 388 29.61 1.14 17.92
C ASP A 388 28.37 2.01 17.66
N THR A 389 28.07 2.92 18.57
CA THR A 389 27.06 3.96 18.37
C THR A 389 27.68 5.15 17.63
N SER A 390 27.38 5.28 16.33
CA SER A 390 27.69 6.51 15.61
C SER A 390 26.54 7.50 15.78
N TYR A 391 26.78 8.61 16.46
CA TYR A 391 25.85 9.74 16.45
C TYR A 391 26.05 10.53 15.16
N GLU A 392 24.96 10.83 14.48
CA GLU A 392 24.95 11.84 13.44
C GLU A 392 24.24 13.07 13.96
N ASP A 393 24.88 14.24 13.81
CA ASP A 393 24.19 15.52 13.89
C ASP A 393 23.27 15.66 12.67
N ARG A 394 22.15 14.95 12.70
CA ARG A 394 21.03 15.27 11.82
C ARG A 394 20.32 16.46 12.40
N TYR A 395 20.58 17.62 11.82
CA TYR A 395 19.66 18.73 11.92
C TYR A 395 18.37 18.31 11.19
N ILE A 396 17.34 17.95 11.96
CA ILE A 396 15.98 17.93 11.45
C ILE A 396 15.62 19.39 11.21
N TYR A 397 15.90 19.89 10.01
CA TYR A 397 15.59 21.28 9.65
C TYR A 397 14.10 21.55 9.82
N ASN A 398 13.24 20.54 9.61
CA ASN A 398 11.78 20.64 9.75
C ASN A 398 11.27 21.15 11.10
N MET A 399 12.08 21.07 12.16
CA MET A 399 11.69 21.58 13.47
C MET A 399 12.75 22.57 13.95
N PRO A 400 12.62 23.87 13.60
CA PRO A 400 13.56 24.87 14.06
C PRO A 400 13.53 24.92 15.59
N LYS A 401 14.70 25.10 16.22
CA LYS A 401 14.83 25.20 17.68
C LYS A 401 13.90 26.28 18.27
N PHE A 402 13.58 27.30 17.47
CA PHE A 402 12.56 28.30 17.72
C PHE A 402 12.10 28.90 16.38
N ALA A 403 10.85 29.35 16.29
CA ALA A 403 10.32 30.05 15.12
C ALA A 403 9.66 31.36 15.54
N LEU A 404 10.28 32.47 15.16
CA LEU A 404 9.75 33.83 15.36
C LEU A 404 8.46 34.08 14.56
N THR A 405 8.28 33.40 13.42
CA THR A 405 7.10 33.55 12.57
C THR A 405 6.47 32.18 12.32
N ASN A 406 5.20 32.04 12.69
CA ASN A 406 4.40 30.84 12.56
C ASN A 406 3.27 31.11 11.56
N ILE A 407 3.20 30.32 10.49
CA ILE A 407 2.23 30.47 9.40
C ILE A 407 1.37 29.23 9.34
N PHE A 408 0.06 29.38 9.50
CA PHE A 408 -0.92 28.30 9.44
C PHE A 408 -1.65 28.39 8.11
N ILE A 409 -1.66 27.29 7.36
CA ILE A 409 -2.30 27.21 6.04
C ILE A 409 -3.30 26.07 6.07
N THR A 410 -4.51 26.34 5.57
CA THR A 410 -5.57 25.34 5.41
C THR A 410 -6.08 25.42 3.97
N LEU A 411 -6.28 24.27 3.34
CA LEU A 411 -6.83 24.17 2.00
C LEU A 411 -8.07 23.29 2.00
N ASN A 412 -9.05 23.68 1.18
CA ASN A 412 -10.16 22.82 0.78
C ASN A 412 -10.05 22.56 -0.72
N PHE A 413 -10.27 21.31 -1.10
CA PHE A 413 -10.23 20.85 -2.48
C PHE A 413 -11.22 19.71 -2.66
N ASP A 414 -11.71 19.54 -3.88
CA ASP A 414 -12.57 18.42 -4.25
C ASP A 414 -11.68 17.23 -4.68
N PRO A 415 -11.72 16.08 -3.97
CA PRO A 415 -10.89 14.92 -4.30
C PRO A 415 -11.18 14.33 -5.69
N SER A 416 -12.38 14.54 -6.22
CA SER A 416 -12.83 13.97 -7.50
C SER A 416 -12.36 14.80 -8.69
N THR A 417 -12.46 16.13 -8.59
CA THR A 417 -12.07 17.06 -9.66
C THR A 417 -10.65 17.60 -9.51
N ARG A 418 -10.03 17.42 -8.34
CA ARG A 418 -8.72 17.96 -7.94
C ARG A 418 -8.59 19.49 -8.05
N ILE A 419 -9.72 20.19 -8.06
CA ILE A 419 -9.75 21.66 -8.02
C ILE A 419 -9.67 22.10 -6.55
N VAL A 420 -8.77 23.03 -6.26
CA VAL A 420 -8.68 23.69 -4.96
C VAL A 420 -9.77 24.76 -4.87
N SER A 421 -10.70 24.59 -3.94
CA SER A 421 -11.84 25.50 -3.78
C SER A 421 -11.51 26.72 -2.91
N SER A 422 -10.60 26.57 -1.95
CA SER A 422 -10.16 27.69 -1.11
C SER A 422 -8.82 27.45 -0.43
N ILE A 423 -8.11 28.55 -0.15
CA ILE A 423 -6.88 28.60 0.66
C ILE A 423 -7.07 29.64 1.75
N ALA A 424 -6.86 29.26 3.00
CA ALA A 424 -6.85 30.17 4.14
C ALA A 424 -5.47 30.19 4.79
N THR A 425 -5.04 31.36 5.25
CA THR A 425 -3.78 31.54 5.96
C THR A 425 -3.92 32.43 7.18
N LYS A 426 -3.17 32.12 8.24
CA LYS A 426 -3.02 32.94 9.43
C LYS A 426 -1.55 32.99 9.83
N CYS A 427 -1.05 34.18 10.13
CA CYS A 427 0.33 34.35 10.60
C CYS A 427 0.37 34.89 12.03
N TYR A 428 1.28 34.33 12.83
CA TYR A 428 1.64 34.84 14.13
C TYR A 428 3.14 35.12 14.15
N TRP A 429 3.50 36.36 14.50
CA TRP A 429 4.87 36.84 14.50
C TRP A 429 5.26 37.31 15.91
N GLN A 430 6.52 37.11 16.25
CA GLN A 430 7.16 37.56 17.47
C GLN A 430 8.47 38.26 17.15
N GLU A 431 8.76 39.30 17.92
CA GLU A 431 10.04 40.01 17.86
C GLU A 431 11.21 39.08 18.23
N PHE A 432 12.37 39.28 17.60
CA PHE A 432 13.57 38.48 17.84
C PHE A 432 13.97 38.47 19.32
N SER A 433 14.18 37.26 19.86
CA SER A 433 14.81 37.04 21.17
C SER A 433 15.73 35.83 21.11
N THR A 434 16.78 35.81 21.94
CA THR A 434 17.68 34.66 22.06
C THR A 434 17.12 33.65 23.06
N TYR A 435 17.52 32.39 22.93
CA TYR A 435 17.10 31.30 23.84
C TYR A 435 17.45 31.57 25.31
N GLU A 436 18.50 32.37 25.56
CA GLU A 436 18.97 32.78 26.88
C GLU A 436 18.24 34.02 27.42
N ASP A 437 17.60 34.83 26.55
CA ASP A 437 16.94 36.10 26.91
C ASP A 437 15.41 36.06 26.67
N ARG A 438 14.76 34.90 26.90
CA ARG A 438 13.32 34.66 26.64
C ARG A 438 12.35 35.54 27.43
N LYS A 439 12.84 36.37 28.35
CA LYS A 439 12.03 37.29 29.17
C LYS A 439 11.77 38.63 28.48
N ARG A 440 12.27 38.84 27.25
CA ARG A 440 12.10 40.07 26.47
C ARG A 440 11.41 39.83 25.12
N TYR A 441 10.25 39.17 25.12
CA TYR A 441 9.31 39.35 24.00
C TYR A 441 8.62 40.69 24.21
N THR A 442 9.17 41.75 23.62
CA THR A 442 8.62 43.10 23.79
C THR A 442 7.40 43.34 22.91
N ASN A 443 7.34 42.72 21.72
CA ASN A 443 6.20 42.83 20.81
C ASN A 443 5.83 41.50 20.14
N THR A 444 4.53 41.33 19.91
CA THR A 444 3.98 40.23 19.10
C THR A 444 2.89 40.77 18.18
N ARG A 445 2.69 40.12 17.03
CA ARG A 445 1.64 40.48 16.09
C ARG A 445 0.91 39.22 15.62
N SER A 446 -0.40 39.19 15.84
CA SER A 446 -1.28 38.26 15.15
C SER A 446 -1.85 38.95 13.92
N PHE A 447 -1.68 38.34 12.75
CA PHE A 447 -2.38 38.75 11.55
C PHE A 447 -3.81 38.16 11.56
N SER A 448 -4.75 38.84 10.91
CA SER A 448 -6.09 38.29 10.68
C SER A 448 -5.98 37.03 9.81
N THR A 449 -6.95 36.12 9.98
CA THR A 449 -7.11 35.01 9.05
C THR A 449 -7.61 35.57 7.73
N ASN A 450 -6.88 35.32 6.64
CA ASN A 450 -7.27 35.70 5.30
C ASN A 450 -7.61 34.42 4.52
N SER A 451 -8.75 34.43 3.85
CA SER A 451 -9.26 33.30 3.07
C SER A 451 -9.48 33.74 1.63
N PHE A 452 -9.02 32.93 0.70
CA PHE A 452 -9.10 33.11 -0.74
C PHE A 452 -9.91 31.97 -1.32
N PHE A 453 -10.75 32.25 -2.31
CA PHE A 453 -11.68 31.28 -2.87
C PHE A 453 -11.54 31.25 -4.39
N THR A 454 -11.73 30.06 -4.95
CA THR A 454 -11.94 29.88 -6.38
C THR A 454 -13.42 30.20 -6.65
N GLU A 455 -13.69 31.32 -7.31
CA GLU A 455 -15.04 31.82 -7.57
C GLU A 455 -15.75 31.01 -8.66
N GLU A 456 -14.99 30.50 -9.63
CA GLU A 456 -15.47 29.66 -10.73
C GLU A 456 -14.59 28.41 -10.86
N GLY A 457 -15.17 27.24 -11.19
CA GLY A 457 -14.42 25.98 -11.33
C GLY A 457 -13.54 25.89 -12.58
N ASN A 458 -12.68 26.89 -12.82
CA ASN A 458 -11.77 26.98 -13.95
C ASN A 458 -10.34 27.34 -13.50
N ASP A 459 -9.38 27.08 -14.38
CA ASP A 459 -7.94 27.26 -14.12
C ASP A 459 -7.55 28.72 -13.85
N GLU A 460 -8.31 29.68 -14.36
CA GLU A 460 -8.05 31.10 -14.17
C GLU A 460 -8.41 31.58 -12.77
N SER A 461 -9.58 31.19 -12.28
CA SER A 461 -10.03 31.53 -10.93
C SER A 461 -9.17 30.84 -9.86
N GLU A 462 -8.79 29.59 -10.10
CA GLU A 462 -7.88 28.83 -9.23
C GLU A 462 -6.47 29.48 -9.19
N ARG A 463 -5.98 29.98 -10.34
CA ARG A 463 -4.74 30.76 -10.43
C ARG A 463 -4.84 32.06 -9.61
N ASP A 464 -5.89 32.84 -9.81
CA ASP A 464 -6.01 34.15 -9.17
C ASP A 464 -6.07 34.02 -7.63
N MET A 465 -6.80 33.02 -7.12
CA MET A 465 -6.79 32.63 -5.71
C MET A 465 -5.36 32.33 -5.21
N LEU A 466 -4.59 31.51 -5.95
CA LEU A 466 -3.21 31.18 -5.60
C LEU A 466 -2.33 32.44 -5.54
N PHE A 467 -2.50 33.37 -6.48
CA PHE A 467 -1.75 34.62 -6.50
C PHE A 467 -2.06 35.52 -5.30
N TYR A 468 -3.33 35.66 -4.92
CA TYR A 468 -3.70 36.40 -3.72
C TYR A 468 -3.09 35.79 -2.45
N PHE A 469 -3.12 34.46 -2.35
CA PHE A 469 -2.48 33.74 -1.26
C PHE A 469 -0.95 33.96 -1.21
N LEU A 470 -0.27 33.83 -2.35
CA LEU A 470 1.18 34.01 -2.41
C LEU A 470 1.60 35.46 -2.11
N ASN A 471 0.82 36.45 -2.55
CA ASN A 471 1.03 37.85 -2.19
C ASN A 471 0.86 38.07 -0.68
N GLN A 472 -0.13 37.42 -0.06
CA GLN A 472 -0.30 37.51 1.39
C GLN A 472 0.89 36.93 2.16
N LEU A 473 1.42 35.79 1.70
CA LEU A 473 2.65 35.21 2.27
C LEU A 473 3.84 36.16 2.11
N TYR A 474 4.00 36.77 0.93
CA TYR A 474 5.04 37.76 0.69
C TYR A 474 4.98 38.92 1.69
N GLU A 475 3.79 39.46 1.98
CA GLU A 475 3.62 40.51 2.99
C GLU A 475 4.08 40.06 4.39
N TYR A 476 3.77 38.81 4.79
CA TYR A 476 4.24 38.27 6.06
C TYR A 476 5.77 38.20 6.11
N PHE A 477 6.40 37.75 5.02
CA PHE A 477 7.86 37.66 4.94
C PHE A 477 8.54 39.03 4.96
N VAL A 478 7.99 40.02 4.24
CA VAL A 478 8.49 41.40 4.25
C VAL A 478 8.34 42.01 5.64
N PHE A 479 7.19 41.84 6.28
CA PHE A 479 6.96 42.35 7.63
C PHE A 479 7.95 41.75 8.63
N ALA A 480 8.12 40.42 8.61
CA ALA A 480 8.95 39.69 9.54
C ALA A 480 10.45 39.98 9.38
N ASN A 481 10.92 40.31 8.18
CA ASN A 481 12.32 40.64 7.90
C ASN A 481 12.65 42.14 7.99
N SER A 482 11.66 43.02 8.18
CA SER A 482 11.93 44.45 8.30
C SER A 482 12.71 44.76 9.58
N LYS A 483 13.83 45.48 9.43
CA LYS A 483 14.62 45.98 10.56
C LYS A 483 13.88 47.01 11.41
N GLU A 484 12.84 47.64 10.86
CA GLU A 484 11.97 48.55 11.62
C GLU A 484 11.08 47.77 12.61
N ASN A 485 10.62 46.58 12.21
CA ASN A 485 9.78 45.71 13.05
C ASN A 485 10.61 44.82 13.99
N ASN A 486 11.86 44.52 13.61
CA ASN A 486 12.84 43.79 14.42
C ASN A 486 14.11 44.66 14.62
N PRO A 487 14.09 45.64 15.52
CA PRO A 487 15.21 46.56 15.74
C PRO A 487 16.39 45.93 16.50
N HIS A 488 16.27 44.67 16.94
CA HIS A 488 17.29 44.01 17.74
C HIS A 488 18.65 43.95 17.00
N PRO A 489 19.77 44.37 17.63
CA PRO A 489 21.08 44.47 16.95
C PRO A 489 21.59 43.15 16.36
N GLU A 490 21.25 42.02 16.96
CA GLU A 490 21.65 40.69 16.50
C GLU A 490 20.69 40.08 15.46
N PHE A 491 19.58 40.75 15.16
CA PHE A 491 18.63 40.27 14.17
C PHE A 491 19.26 40.33 12.77
N LYS A 492 19.46 39.16 12.17
CA LYS A 492 19.92 39.03 10.78
C LYS A 492 18.79 38.70 9.82
N GLN A 493 17.96 37.73 10.19
CA GLN A 493 16.81 37.27 9.41
C GLN A 493 15.80 36.60 10.34
N SER A 494 14.52 36.62 9.96
CA SER A 494 13.49 35.89 10.71
C SER A 494 13.55 34.39 10.42
N THR A 495 13.11 33.60 11.40
CA THR A 495 12.94 32.15 11.28
C THR A 495 11.46 31.82 11.13
N TYR A 496 11.14 30.91 10.21
CA TYR A 496 9.77 30.59 9.84
C TYR A 496 9.44 29.12 10.14
N HIS A 497 8.19 28.89 10.51
CA HIS A 497 7.59 27.57 10.57
C HIS A 497 6.18 27.60 9.97
N VAL A 498 5.87 26.60 9.17
CA VAL A 498 4.60 26.49 8.44
C VAL A 498 3.84 25.28 8.95
N TYR A 499 2.53 25.42 9.15
CA TYR A 499 1.65 24.39 9.65
C TYR A 499 0.54 24.11 8.65
N PHE A 500 0.29 22.84 8.39
CA PHE A 500 -0.88 22.35 7.66
C PHE A 500 -1.71 21.46 8.58
N TRP A 501 -3.00 21.31 8.29
CA TRP A 501 -3.84 20.38 9.05
C TRP A 501 -3.34 18.95 8.88
N ASP A 502 -3.14 18.52 7.63
CA ASP A 502 -2.62 17.20 7.29
C ASP A 502 -1.68 17.26 6.08
N ARG A 503 -1.06 16.12 5.78
CA ARG A 503 -0.13 16.00 4.65
C ARG A 503 -0.82 16.19 3.30
N THR A 504 -2.08 15.78 3.17
CA THR A 504 -2.81 15.86 1.90
C THR A 504 -2.93 17.31 1.45
N GLN A 505 -3.25 18.24 2.35
CA GLN A 505 -3.30 19.67 2.03
C GLN A 505 -1.98 20.22 1.50
N TYR A 506 -0.85 19.79 2.07
CA TYR A 506 0.47 20.20 1.61
C TYR A 506 0.79 19.67 0.21
N GLU A 507 0.50 18.40 -0.06
CA GLU A 507 0.72 17.80 -1.38
C GLU A 507 -0.18 18.43 -2.46
N GLU A 508 -1.44 18.76 -2.12
CA GLU A 508 -2.33 19.48 -3.05
C GLU A 508 -1.87 20.91 -3.32
N LEU A 509 -1.37 21.64 -2.31
CA LEU A 509 -0.76 22.96 -2.55
C LEU A 509 0.46 22.86 -3.47
N LYS A 510 1.32 21.85 -3.28
CA LYS A 510 2.44 21.58 -4.20
C LYS A 510 1.95 21.39 -5.62
N LYS A 511 0.95 20.52 -5.83
CA LYS A 511 0.40 20.26 -7.17
C LYS A 511 -0.17 21.53 -7.81
N LEU A 512 -0.91 22.33 -7.03
CA LEU A 512 -1.47 23.60 -7.49
C LEU A 512 -0.36 24.58 -7.93
N ILE A 513 0.71 24.71 -7.15
CA ILE A 513 1.88 25.53 -7.52
C ILE A 513 2.56 24.98 -8.77
N GLY A 514 2.67 23.65 -8.91
CA GLY A 514 3.21 22.98 -10.10
C GLY A 514 2.39 23.27 -11.35
N LYS A 515 1.07 23.16 -11.25
CA LYS A 515 0.12 23.45 -12.34
C LYS A 515 0.29 24.86 -12.91
N HIS A 516 0.60 25.84 -12.06
CA HIS A 516 0.77 27.24 -12.46
C HIS A 516 2.24 27.71 -12.50
N ILE A 517 3.21 26.79 -12.44
CA ILE A 517 4.63 27.10 -12.21
C ILE A 517 5.21 28.04 -13.26
N GLY A 518 4.88 27.85 -14.54
CA GLY A 518 5.40 28.66 -15.65
C GLY A 518 5.09 30.14 -15.47
N ILE A 519 3.86 30.47 -15.05
CA ILE A 519 3.41 31.85 -14.85
C ILE A 519 4.00 32.43 -13.54
N ILE A 520 4.12 31.62 -12.48
CA ILE A 520 4.70 32.08 -11.21
C ILE A 520 6.20 32.41 -11.37
N LEU A 521 6.93 31.65 -12.21
CA LEU A 521 8.35 31.87 -12.48
C LEU A 521 8.63 33.18 -13.23
N GLU A 522 7.67 33.69 -14.00
CA GLU A 522 7.75 35.00 -14.65
C GLU A 522 7.60 36.16 -13.66
N HIS A 523 6.99 35.91 -12.49
CA HIS A 523 6.78 36.92 -11.46
C HIS A 523 7.99 37.05 -10.53
N LYS A 524 8.72 38.17 -10.63
CA LYS A 524 9.98 38.43 -9.93
C LYS A 524 9.93 38.22 -8.40
N LEU A 525 8.79 38.53 -7.75
CA LEU A 525 8.62 38.42 -6.30
C LEU A 525 8.18 37.03 -5.82
N LEU A 526 7.39 36.31 -6.64
CA LEU A 526 6.79 35.03 -6.23
C LEU A 526 7.71 33.85 -6.56
N LYS A 527 8.63 34.04 -7.51
CA LYS A 527 9.68 33.08 -7.87
C LYS A 527 10.44 32.51 -6.68
N SER A 528 10.71 33.32 -5.66
CA SER A 528 11.44 32.89 -4.46
C SER A 528 10.60 32.04 -3.50
N LEU A 529 9.27 32.18 -3.52
CA LEU A 529 8.35 31.46 -2.63
C LEU A 529 8.08 30.02 -3.10
N ILE A 530 8.29 29.73 -4.39
CA ILE A 530 8.21 28.38 -4.95
C ILE A 530 9.12 27.41 -4.18
N TRP A 531 10.30 27.87 -3.73
CA TRP A 531 11.25 27.02 -3.00
C TRP A 531 10.74 26.53 -1.63
N LEU A 532 9.74 27.21 -1.04
CA LEU A 532 9.10 26.76 0.22
C LEU A 532 8.15 25.57 0.00
N PHE A 533 7.59 25.46 -1.20
CA PHE A 533 6.61 24.45 -1.60
C PHE A 533 7.03 23.76 -2.90
N GLY A 534 8.34 23.50 -3.05
CA GLY A 534 8.93 23.08 -4.32
C GLY A 534 8.30 21.79 -4.84
N THR A 535 7.81 21.83 -6.08
CA THR A 535 7.31 20.66 -6.81
C THR A 535 8.47 19.81 -7.31
N ASP A 536 8.22 18.53 -7.55
CA ASP A 536 9.26 17.58 -7.96
C ASP A 536 9.93 17.99 -9.31
N GLU A 537 9.28 18.86 -10.09
CA GLU A 537 9.75 19.42 -11.37
C GLU A 537 10.75 20.59 -11.23
N VAL A 538 10.77 21.31 -10.09
CA VAL A 538 11.62 22.49 -9.87
C VAL A 538 12.95 22.13 -9.18
N LEU A 539 13.04 20.94 -8.58
CA LEU A 539 14.14 20.56 -7.69
C LEU A 539 15.24 19.79 -8.43
N GLU A 540 16.07 20.49 -9.23
CA GLU A 540 17.25 19.89 -9.86
C GLU A 540 18.42 19.67 -8.88
N ASP A 541 18.47 20.42 -7.76
CA ASP A 541 19.51 20.29 -6.74
C ASP A 541 18.91 20.00 -5.36
N TYR A 542 18.85 18.71 -5.00
CA TYR A 542 18.30 18.25 -3.73
C TYR A 542 19.07 18.81 -2.50
N GLN A 543 20.32 19.25 -2.68
CA GLN A 543 21.09 19.88 -1.60
C GLN A 543 20.61 21.31 -1.29
N ALA A 544 19.96 21.99 -2.25
CA ALA A 544 19.38 23.32 -2.06
C ALA A 544 18.03 23.27 -1.33
N VAL A 545 17.31 22.14 -1.39
CA VAL A 545 16.02 21.94 -0.71
C VAL A 545 16.28 21.30 0.64
N LYS A 546 16.80 22.09 1.57
CA LYS A 546 16.68 21.73 2.99
C LYS A 546 15.20 21.67 3.29
N SER A 547 14.74 20.46 3.63
CA SER A 547 13.34 20.12 3.91
C SER A 547 12.58 21.29 4.56
N PRO A 548 11.48 21.76 3.96
CA PRO A 548 10.81 22.96 4.44
C PRO A 548 10.30 22.72 5.88
N ASN A 549 10.32 23.78 6.70
CA ASN A 549 9.90 23.75 8.10
C ASN A 549 8.38 23.60 8.19
N VAL A 550 7.87 22.42 7.86
CA VAL A 550 6.44 22.09 7.76
C VAL A 550 6.07 21.06 8.82
N THR A 551 4.99 21.35 9.55
CA THR A 551 4.37 20.42 10.51
C THR A 551 2.93 20.13 10.12
N PHE A 552 2.56 18.85 10.21
CA PHE A 552 1.18 18.38 10.04
C PHE A 552 0.52 18.25 11.42
N ILE A 553 -0.51 19.05 11.67
CA ILE A 553 -1.17 19.14 12.98
C ILE A 553 -1.86 17.81 13.34
N LYS A 554 -2.49 17.15 12.37
CA LYS A 554 -3.18 15.85 12.54
C LYS A 554 -2.26 14.78 13.10
N ASP A 555 -1.04 14.67 12.59
CA ASP A 555 -0.04 13.68 13.06
C ASP A 555 0.28 13.93 14.55
N ILE A 556 0.36 15.19 14.97
CA ILE A 556 0.59 15.57 16.36
C ILE A 556 -0.63 15.26 17.22
N THR A 557 -1.84 15.60 16.79
CA THR A 557 -3.05 15.35 17.60
C THR A 557 -3.32 13.86 17.77
N GLU A 558 -3.09 13.04 16.74
CA GLU A 558 -3.19 11.58 16.82
C GLU A 558 -2.17 10.99 17.79
N LEU A 559 -0.91 11.42 17.73
CA LEU A 559 0.13 11.02 18.68
C LEU A 559 -0.15 11.51 20.10
N SER A 560 -0.68 12.72 20.25
CA SER A 560 -1.08 13.30 21.55
C SER A 560 -2.22 12.51 22.18
N HIS A 561 -3.19 12.09 21.38
CA HIS A 561 -4.29 11.23 21.83
C HIS A 561 -3.76 9.87 22.33
N LEU A 562 -2.80 9.26 21.61
CA LEU A 562 -2.17 8.01 22.04
C LEU A 562 -1.39 8.17 23.35
N ILE A 563 -0.68 9.28 23.53
CA ILE A 563 0.05 9.59 24.77
C ILE A 563 -0.91 9.88 25.93
N LEU A 564 -2.01 10.62 25.68
CA LEU A 564 -3.05 10.87 26.68
C LEU A 564 -3.76 9.58 27.11
N ILE A 565 -4.04 8.67 26.17
CA ILE A 565 -4.61 7.34 26.47
C ILE A 565 -3.62 6.51 27.30
N ASP A 566 -2.32 6.53 26.96
CA ASP A 566 -1.28 5.84 27.74
C ASP A 566 -1.14 6.43 29.16
N MET A 567 -1.17 7.76 29.30
CA MET A 567 -1.14 8.43 30.62
C MET A 567 -2.39 8.15 31.46
N LEU A 568 -3.58 8.10 30.86
CA LEU A 568 -4.83 7.77 31.54
C LEU A 568 -4.92 6.28 31.92
N SER A 569 -4.33 5.40 31.11
CA SER A 569 -4.21 3.97 31.42
C SER A 569 -3.23 3.69 32.57
N LYS A 570 -2.17 4.49 32.70
CA LYS A 570 -1.17 4.35 33.79
C LYS A 570 -1.64 4.92 35.12
N THR A 571 -2.57 5.88 35.11
CA THR A 571 -3.17 6.45 36.34
C THR A 571 -4.29 5.58 36.93
N THR A 572 -4.86 4.66 36.15
CA THR A 572 -5.85 3.68 36.64
C THR A 572 -5.21 2.43 37.24
N VAL A 573 -3.96 2.11 36.91
CA VAL A 573 -3.23 0.94 37.46
C VAL A 573 -2.55 1.24 38.81
N SER A 574 -2.39 2.52 39.20
CA SER A 574 -1.82 2.88 40.52
C SER A 574 -2.86 3.06 41.64
N ARG A 575 -4.14 2.75 41.39
CA ARG A 575 -5.21 2.66 42.39
C ARG A 575 -6.04 1.40 42.15
N ALA A 576 -5.40 0.25 42.32
CA ALA A 576 -6.05 -1.03 42.59
C ALA A 576 -5.20 -1.78 43.63
#